data_AF-A0A836B5U9-F1
#
_entry.id   AF-A0A836B5U9-F1
#
_cell.length_a   1.000
_cell.length_b   1.000
_cell.length_c   1.000
_cell.angle_alpha   90.00
_cell.angle_beta   90.00
_cell.angle_gamma   90.00
#
_symmetry.space_group_name_H-M   'P 1'
#
loop_
_entity.id
_entity.type
_entity.pdbx_description
1 polymer ?
#
loop_
_entity_poly.entity_id
_entity_poly.type
_entity_poly.pdbx_seq_one_letter_code
_entity_poly.pdbx_strand_id
1 'polypeptide(L)'
;MRNPFACLLALLLVVGSRAVDDKQARCNELGFISTAVACSDCETLAQFVKDDELVRDCKGCCVQDEAGRKYAKAELIVDQWRASTLQQIKDFIDKRAATYAPQLKVAYTHGAIPKIRLSGGLDGAPIETVRIDNWKADHIAEFLDQRLQRGGSDKDKDKSSKDKAGSKKNVK
;
A
#
# COMPACT_ATOMS: atom_id res chain seq x y z
N MET A 1 -21.72 -14.03 -45.72
CA MET A 1 -21.98 -12.75 -45.05
C MET A 1 -20.70 -12.36 -44.32
N ARG A 2 -19.94 -11.39 -44.86
CA ARG A 2 -18.69 -10.90 -44.24
C ARG A 2 -19.09 -9.98 -43.09
N ASN A 3 -18.90 -10.42 -41.85
CA ASN A 3 -19.30 -9.64 -40.67
C ASN A 3 -18.41 -8.39 -40.55
N PRO A 4 -18.91 -7.17 -40.84
CA PRO A 4 -18.09 -5.96 -40.78
C PRO A 4 -17.62 -5.66 -39.34
N PHE A 5 -18.38 -6.15 -38.35
CA PHE A 5 -18.03 -6.09 -36.94
C PHE A 5 -16.76 -6.90 -36.59
N ALA A 6 -16.45 -7.97 -37.34
CA ALA A 6 -15.25 -8.78 -37.08
C ALA A 6 -13.96 -8.03 -37.47
N CYS A 7 -13.99 -7.26 -38.57
CA CYS A 7 -12.87 -6.39 -38.94
C CYS A 7 -12.69 -5.24 -37.93
N LEU A 8 -13.79 -4.67 -37.45
CA LEU A 8 -13.75 -3.53 -36.53
C LEU A 8 -13.23 -3.94 -35.14
N LEU A 9 -13.62 -5.13 -34.66
CA LEU A 9 -13.05 -5.73 -33.43
C LEU A 9 -11.56 -6.09 -33.59
N ALA A 10 -11.15 -6.61 -34.74
CA ALA A 10 -9.74 -6.92 -35.01
C ALA A 10 -8.87 -5.66 -35.05
N LEU A 11 -9.36 -4.56 -35.63
CA LEU A 11 -8.67 -3.27 -35.64
C LEU A 11 -8.52 -2.67 -34.23
N LEU A 12 -9.57 -2.76 -33.40
CA LEU A 12 -9.52 -2.27 -32.01
C LEU A 12 -8.51 -3.04 -31.16
N LEU A 13 -8.40 -4.37 -31.33
CA LEU A 13 -7.42 -5.19 -30.61
C LEU A 13 -5.97 -4.87 -31.01
N VAL A 14 -5.69 -4.59 -32.29
CA VAL A 14 -4.33 -4.27 -32.76
C VAL A 14 -3.87 -2.89 -32.28
N VAL A 15 -4.77 -1.91 -32.20
CA VAL A 15 -4.43 -0.56 -31.73
C VAL A 15 -4.15 -0.55 -30.22
N GLY A 16 -4.90 -1.33 -29.43
CA GLY A 16 -4.70 -1.44 -27.98
C GLY A 16 -3.31 -1.95 -27.59
N SER A 17 -2.77 -2.93 -28.32
CA SER A 17 -1.45 -3.51 -28.03
C SER A 17 -0.28 -2.56 -28.30
N ARG A 18 -0.40 -1.67 -29.28
CA ARG A 18 0.66 -0.73 -29.67
C ARG A 18 0.88 0.38 -28.64
N ALA A 19 -0.17 0.82 -27.96
CA ALA A 19 -0.10 1.91 -26.98
C ALA A 19 0.64 1.51 -25.68
N VAL A 20 0.56 0.23 -25.29
CA VAL A 20 1.23 -0.28 -24.08
C VAL A 20 2.75 -0.40 -24.32
N ASP A 21 3.15 -0.82 -25.52
CA ASP A 21 4.54 -1.00 -25.92
C ASP A 21 5.32 0.33 -26.00
N ASP A 22 4.69 1.38 -26.53
CA ASP A 22 5.28 2.73 -26.64
C ASP A 22 5.56 3.37 -25.28
N LYS A 23 4.67 3.21 -24.29
CA LYS A 23 4.90 3.73 -22.92
C LYS A 23 6.08 3.01 -22.27
N GLN A 24 6.14 1.69 -22.37
CA GLN A 24 7.22 0.89 -21.78
C GLN A 24 8.59 1.24 -22.41
N ALA A 25 8.63 1.42 -23.74
CA ALA A 25 9.84 1.81 -24.45
C ALA A 25 10.35 3.18 -23.99
N ARG A 26 9.47 4.20 -23.90
CA ARG A 26 9.85 5.54 -23.42
C ARG A 26 10.35 5.54 -21.99
N CYS A 27 9.69 4.77 -21.12
CA CYS A 27 10.13 4.66 -19.73
C CYS A 27 11.51 4.02 -19.62
N ASN A 28 11.77 2.97 -20.41
CA ASN A 28 13.08 2.33 -20.44
C ASN A 28 14.17 3.27 -21.00
N GLU A 29 13.86 4.10 -22.00
CA GLU A 29 14.79 5.11 -22.53
C GLU A 29 15.17 6.17 -21.48
N LEU A 30 14.22 6.52 -20.61
CA LEU A 30 14.44 7.40 -19.45
C LEU A 30 15.12 6.66 -18.27
N GLY A 31 15.38 5.36 -18.39
CA GLY A 31 16.01 4.52 -17.37
C GLY A 31 15.04 3.94 -16.32
N PHE A 32 13.72 4.14 -16.47
CA PHE A 32 12.70 3.59 -15.59
C PHE A 32 12.16 2.25 -16.09
N ILE A 33 12.17 1.24 -15.23
CA ILE A 33 11.49 -0.03 -15.51
C ILE A 33 10.01 0.15 -15.16
N SER A 34 9.18 0.45 -16.16
CA SER A 34 7.77 0.84 -15.97
C SER A 34 6.88 -0.20 -15.26
N THR A 35 7.33 -1.45 -15.05
CA THR A 35 6.63 -2.47 -14.26
C THR A 35 7.13 -2.60 -12.81
N ALA A 36 8.27 -2.00 -12.49
CA ALA A 36 8.93 -2.15 -11.18
C ALA A 36 8.88 -0.87 -10.34
N VAL A 37 8.65 0.30 -10.96
CA VAL A 37 8.59 1.59 -10.25
C VAL A 37 7.19 1.81 -9.68
N ALA A 38 7.10 1.87 -8.36
CA ALA A 38 5.89 2.25 -7.64
C ALA A 38 5.74 3.78 -7.59
N CYS A 39 4.51 4.30 -7.65
CA CYS A 39 4.30 5.75 -7.63
C CYS A 39 4.72 6.39 -6.29
N SER A 40 4.67 5.65 -5.17
CA SER A 40 5.20 6.06 -3.87
C SER A 40 6.73 6.21 -3.85
N ASP A 41 7.44 5.43 -4.66
CA ASP A 41 8.88 5.61 -4.84
C ASP A 41 9.17 6.95 -5.52
N CYS A 42 8.34 7.37 -6.49
CA CYS A 42 8.47 8.68 -7.14
C CYS A 42 8.16 9.84 -6.18
N GLU A 43 7.25 9.67 -5.22
CA GLU A 43 7.00 10.67 -4.17
C GLU A 43 8.18 10.78 -3.20
N THR A 44 8.77 9.64 -2.84
CA THR A 44 9.98 9.59 -2.02
C THR A 44 11.15 10.24 -2.76
N LEU A 45 11.32 9.93 -4.05
CA LEU A 45 12.33 10.52 -4.93
C LEU A 45 12.26 12.06 -4.93
N ALA A 46 11.04 12.62 -4.98
CA ALA A 46 10.82 14.06 -4.94
C ALA A 46 11.31 14.76 -3.65
N GLN A 47 11.39 14.03 -2.54
CA GLN A 47 11.89 14.58 -1.27
C GLN A 47 13.41 14.71 -1.26
N PHE A 48 14.12 13.85 -2.01
CA PHE A 48 15.57 13.78 -2.03
C PHE A 48 16.18 14.47 -3.25
N VAL A 49 15.47 14.45 -4.38
CA VAL A 49 15.94 14.98 -5.65
C VAL A 49 15.18 16.26 -5.97
N LYS A 50 15.92 17.36 -6.15
CA LYS A 50 15.37 18.69 -6.51
C LYS A 50 15.22 18.86 -8.02
N ASP A 51 14.94 17.77 -8.71
CA ASP A 51 14.76 17.72 -10.15
C ASP A 51 13.31 17.38 -10.44
N ASP A 52 12.53 18.43 -10.70
CA ASP A 52 11.09 18.31 -10.98
C ASP A 52 10.82 17.58 -12.31
N GLU A 53 11.76 17.60 -13.25
CA GLU A 53 11.64 16.90 -14.54
C GLU A 53 11.76 15.40 -14.32
N LEU A 54 12.76 14.95 -13.56
CA LEU A 54 12.95 13.55 -13.21
C LEU A 54 11.76 12.99 -12.41
N VAL A 55 11.20 13.76 -11.47
CA VAL A 55 10.02 13.35 -10.70
C VAL A 55 8.80 13.22 -11.60
N ARG A 56 8.62 14.12 -12.56
CA ARG A 56 7.52 14.06 -13.53
C ARG A 56 7.63 12.83 -14.43
N ASP A 57 8.83 12.52 -14.89
CA ASP A 57 9.10 11.37 -15.73
C ASP A 57 8.90 10.05 -14.97
N CYS A 58 9.36 9.99 -13.71
CA CYS A 58 9.08 8.88 -12.81
C CYS A 58 7.56 8.65 -12.65
N LYS A 59 6.79 9.72 -12.39
CA LYS A 59 5.33 9.66 -12.27
C LYS A 59 4.63 9.27 -13.58
N GLY A 60 5.19 9.63 -14.72
CA GLY A 60 4.70 9.17 -16.02
C GLY A 60 4.90 7.66 -16.22
N CYS A 61 5.91 7.08 -15.59
CA CYS A 61 6.33 5.70 -15.76
C CYS A 61 5.92 4.74 -14.64
N CYS A 62 5.47 5.24 -13.49
CA CYS A 62 5.13 4.41 -12.35
C CYS A 62 3.82 3.61 -12.54
N VAL A 63 3.73 2.51 -11.80
CA VAL A 63 2.49 1.75 -11.59
C VAL A 63 1.91 2.21 -10.26
N GLN A 64 0.58 2.38 -10.22
CA GLN A 64 -0.05 2.72 -8.96
C GLN A 64 0.13 1.62 -7.93
N ASP A 65 0.49 2.04 -6.72
CA ASP A 65 0.76 1.16 -5.62
C ASP A 65 -0.50 0.42 -5.18
N GLU A 66 -0.47 -0.90 -5.28
CA GLU A 66 -1.45 -1.73 -4.59
C GLU A 66 -1.29 -1.61 -3.06
N ALA A 67 -0.10 -1.23 -2.60
CA ALA A 67 0.24 -0.95 -1.20
C ALA A 67 -0.54 0.23 -0.61
N GLY A 68 -0.97 1.19 -1.44
CA GLY A 68 -1.72 2.39 -1.03
C GLY A 68 -3.24 2.18 -0.88
N ARG A 69 -3.77 1.01 -1.25
CA ARG A 69 -5.21 0.73 -1.09
C ARG A 69 -5.53 0.59 0.39
N LYS A 70 -6.20 1.61 0.93
CA LYS A 70 -6.71 1.60 2.30
C LYS A 70 -8.12 0.97 2.32
N TYR A 71 -8.35 0.06 3.26
CA TYR A 71 -9.60 -0.68 3.46
C TYR A 71 -10.36 -0.13 4.67
N ALA A 72 -11.69 -0.11 4.60
CA ALA A 72 -12.52 0.33 5.72
C ALA A 72 -12.55 -0.69 6.87
N LYS A 73 -12.47 -2.00 6.56
CA LYS A 73 -12.64 -3.10 7.52
C LYS A 73 -11.60 -4.19 7.34
N ALA A 74 -11.16 -4.76 8.45
CA ALA A 74 -10.31 -5.95 8.51
C ALA A 74 -10.94 -7.02 9.41
N GLU A 75 -10.72 -8.28 9.07
CA GLU A 75 -11.09 -9.42 9.91
C GLU A 75 -9.91 -10.36 10.10
N LEU A 76 -9.50 -10.54 11.36
CA LEU A 76 -8.50 -11.53 11.75
C LEU A 76 -9.20 -12.86 12.01
N ILE A 77 -8.99 -13.82 11.10
CA ILE A 77 -9.59 -15.15 11.17
C ILE A 77 -8.54 -16.12 11.69
N VAL A 78 -8.83 -16.79 12.80
CA VAL A 78 -7.90 -17.72 13.44
C VAL A 78 -8.63 -18.86 14.15
N ASP A 79 -8.04 -20.04 14.23
CA ASP A 79 -8.53 -21.12 15.08
C ASP A 79 -8.21 -20.85 16.58
N GLN A 80 -9.08 -21.26 17.48
CA GLN A 80 -8.92 -20.98 18.91
C GLN A 80 -7.69 -21.67 19.52
N TRP A 81 -7.37 -22.88 19.09
CA TRP A 81 -6.18 -23.61 19.54
C TRP A 81 -4.89 -23.03 18.93
N ARG A 82 -4.95 -22.59 17.66
CA ARG A 82 -3.81 -21.88 17.06
C ARG A 82 -3.54 -20.53 17.72
N ALA A 83 -4.59 -19.78 18.07
CA ALA A 83 -4.44 -18.51 18.76
C ALA A 83 -3.80 -18.68 20.15
N SER A 84 -4.03 -19.79 20.84
CA SER A 84 -3.38 -20.05 22.14
C SER A 84 -1.94 -20.54 22.00
N THR A 85 -1.62 -21.27 20.94
CA THR A 85 -0.28 -21.82 20.69
C THR A 85 0.67 -20.77 20.12
N LEU A 86 0.17 -19.84 19.30
CA LEU A 86 0.95 -18.80 18.66
C LEU A 86 0.99 -17.54 19.53
N GLN A 87 1.97 -17.49 20.44
CA GLN A 87 2.11 -16.40 21.42
C GLN A 87 2.06 -15.00 20.78
N GLN A 88 2.66 -14.83 19.59
CA GLN A 88 2.67 -13.53 18.89
C GLN A 88 1.28 -13.07 18.46
N ILE A 89 0.44 -13.99 17.96
CA ILE A 89 -0.94 -13.68 17.58
C ILE A 89 -1.80 -13.45 18.83
N LYS A 90 -1.60 -14.25 19.88
CA LYS A 90 -2.24 -14.04 21.18
C LYS A 90 -1.95 -12.65 21.74
N ASP A 91 -0.68 -12.27 21.77
CA ASP A 91 -0.23 -10.97 22.26
C ASP A 91 -0.87 -9.83 21.48
N PHE A 92 -0.96 -9.96 20.15
CA PHE A 92 -1.65 -8.97 19.32
C PHE A 92 -3.15 -8.86 19.67
N ILE A 93 -3.85 -10.00 19.78
CA ILE A 93 -5.29 -10.03 20.10
C ILE A 93 -5.55 -9.40 21.46
N ASP A 94 -4.79 -9.77 22.49
CA ASP A 94 -5.03 -9.33 23.86
C ASP A 94 -4.62 -7.86 24.08
N LYS A 95 -3.51 -7.42 23.48
CA LYS A 95 -2.90 -6.12 23.81
C LYS A 95 -3.21 -5.01 22.79
N ARG A 96 -3.50 -5.36 21.53
CA ARG A 96 -3.57 -4.38 20.43
C ARG A 96 -4.86 -4.41 19.62
N ALA A 97 -5.54 -5.55 19.50
CA ALA A 97 -6.72 -5.64 18.64
C ALA A 97 -7.83 -4.66 19.04
N ALA A 98 -7.98 -4.37 20.34
CA ALA A 98 -8.94 -3.39 20.85
C ALA A 98 -8.72 -1.97 20.30
N THR A 99 -7.48 -1.58 20.01
CA THR A 99 -7.14 -0.26 19.43
C THR A 99 -7.66 -0.09 18.00
N TYR A 100 -7.93 -1.19 17.30
CA TYR A 100 -8.44 -1.18 15.93
C TYR A 100 -9.95 -1.34 15.84
N ALA A 101 -10.66 -1.44 16.97
CA ALA A 101 -12.13 -1.45 16.96
C ALA A 101 -12.67 -0.07 16.55
N PRO A 102 -13.73 0.01 15.70
CA PRO A 102 -14.57 -1.08 15.18
C PRO A 102 -14.11 -1.64 13.82
N GLN A 103 -12.96 -1.23 13.31
CA GLN A 103 -12.48 -1.58 11.97
C GLN A 103 -11.97 -3.01 11.87
N LEU A 104 -11.33 -3.49 12.94
CA LEU A 104 -10.84 -4.86 13.06
C LEU A 104 -11.84 -5.72 13.85
N LYS A 105 -12.22 -6.86 13.27
CA LYS A 105 -12.97 -7.92 13.95
C LYS A 105 -12.10 -9.16 14.09
N VAL A 106 -12.08 -9.77 15.28
CA VAL A 106 -11.43 -11.07 15.49
C VAL A 106 -12.50 -12.17 15.38
N ALA A 107 -12.30 -13.11 14.45
CA ALA A 107 -13.22 -14.20 14.18
C ALA A 107 -12.53 -15.54 14.46
N TYR A 108 -13.06 -16.29 15.42
CA TYR A 108 -12.58 -17.64 15.71
C TYR A 108 -13.29 -18.66 14.83
N THR A 109 -12.54 -19.38 14.00
CA THR A 109 -13.08 -20.39 13.08
C THR A 109 -12.30 -21.68 13.20
N HIS A 110 -12.99 -22.77 13.47
CA HIS A 110 -12.35 -24.07 13.71
C HIS A 110 -11.51 -24.51 12.51
N GLY A 111 -10.26 -24.89 12.76
CA GLY A 111 -9.31 -25.33 11.73
C GLY A 111 -8.82 -24.22 10.80
N ALA A 112 -9.16 -22.95 11.06
CA ALA A 112 -8.70 -21.84 10.25
C ALA A 112 -7.21 -21.56 10.47
N ILE A 113 -6.51 -21.41 9.35
CA ILE A 113 -5.15 -20.91 9.31
C ILE A 113 -5.18 -19.39 9.61
N PRO A 114 -4.33 -18.88 10.52
CA PRO A 114 -4.25 -17.46 10.84
C PRO A 114 -4.12 -16.57 9.60
N LYS A 115 -5.13 -15.74 9.36
CA LYS A 115 -5.16 -14.85 8.20
C LYS A 115 -5.94 -13.57 8.47
N ILE A 116 -5.56 -12.50 7.80
CA ILE A 116 -6.27 -11.22 7.81
C ILE A 116 -7.02 -11.08 6.48
N ARG A 117 -8.29 -10.74 6.56
CA ARG A 117 -9.16 -10.47 5.42
C ARG A 117 -9.54 -8.99 5.41
N LEU A 118 -9.11 -8.26 4.38
CA LEU A 118 -9.36 -6.83 4.20
C LEU A 118 -10.55 -6.63 3.26
N SER A 119 -11.46 -5.72 3.62
CA SER A 119 -12.70 -5.47 2.86
C SER A 119 -13.18 -4.01 2.97
N GLY A 120 -14.01 -3.60 2.02
CA GLY A 120 -14.55 -2.24 1.98
C GLY A 120 -13.53 -1.19 1.56
N GLY A 121 -12.69 -1.48 0.57
CA GLY A 121 -11.88 -0.44 -0.06
C GLY A 121 -12.74 0.55 -0.84
N LEU A 122 -12.25 1.78 -1.00
CA LEU A 122 -12.82 2.74 -1.95
C LEU A 122 -12.80 2.11 -3.36
N ASP A 123 -13.82 2.40 -4.17
CA ASP A 123 -13.94 1.97 -5.57
C ASP A 123 -14.17 0.47 -5.82
N GLY A 124 -14.68 -0.26 -4.83
CA GLY A 124 -15.01 -1.68 -5.00
C GLY A 124 -13.78 -2.59 -5.06
N ALA A 125 -12.68 -2.16 -4.40
CA ALA A 125 -11.46 -2.94 -4.32
C ALA A 125 -11.73 -4.39 -3.88
N PRO A 126 -11.06 -5.38 -4.50
CA PRO A 126 -11.26 -6.79 -4.21
C PRO A 126 -10.90 -7.10 -2.75
N ILE A 127 -11.56 -8.11 -2.20
CA ILE A 127 -11.25 -8.64 -0.86
C ILE A 127 -9.83 -9.22 -0.90
N GLU A 128 -8.94 -8.65 -0.11
CA GLU A 128 -7.57 -9.14 0.02
C GLU A 128 -7.48 -10.09 1.22
N THR A 129 -6.72 -11.17 1.10
CA THR A 129 -6.47 -12.10 2.20
C THR A 129 -4.99 -12.40 2.33
N VAL A 130 -4.43 -12.14 3.51
CA VAL A 130 -3.01 -12.35 3.82
C VAL A 130 -2.87 -13.35 4.96
N ARG A 131 -2.01 -14.35 4.78
CA ARG A 131 -1.67 -15.31 5.84
C ARG A 131 -0.62 -14.72 6.78
N ILE A 132 -0.76 -14.97 8.08
CA ILE A 132 0.07 -14.35 9.12
C ILE A 132 0.70 -15.38 10.08
N ASP A 133 0.82 -16.63 9.65
CA ASP A 133 1.26 -17.77 10.47
C ASP A 133 2.57 -17.52 11.22
N ASN A 134 3.49 -16.79 10.57
CA ASN A 134 4.85 -16.53 11.05
C ASN A 134 5.09 -15.05 11.39
N TRP A 135 4.02 -14.28 11.64
CA TRP A 135 4.14 -12.85 11.91
C TRP A 135 4.32 -12.57 13.40
N LYS A 136 5.07 -11.51 13.70
CA LYS A 136 5.16 -10.93 15.04
C LYS A 136 3.98 -9.99 15.29
N ALA A 137 3.66 -9.75 16.56
CA ALA A 137 2.60 -8.82 16.94
C ALA A 137 2.80 -7.40 16.36
N ASP A 138 4.07 -6.97 16.24
CA ASP A 138 4.45 -5.69 15.64
C ASP A 138 4.15 -5.61 14.15
N HIS A 139 4.47 -6.66 13.40
CA HIS A 139 4.23 -6.70 11.96
C HIS A 139 2.73 -6.72 11.64
N ILE A 140 1.93 -7.40 12.46
CA ILE A 140 0.47 -7.39 12.32
C ILE A 140 -0.08 -5.98 12.52
N ALA A 141 0.39 -5.27 13.56
CA ALA A 141 -0.03 -3.91 13.85
C ALA A 141 0.38 -2.94 12.72
N GLU A 142 1.63 -2.99 12.27
CA GLU A 142 2.12 -2.16 11.18
C GLU A 142 1.35 -2.38 9.88
N PHE A 143 1.09 -3.64 9.53
CA PHE A 143 0.29 -3.98 8.36
C PHE A 143 -1.12 -3.39 8.44
N LEU A 144 -1.78 -3.48 9.59
CA LEU A 144 -3.11 -2.90 9.78
C LEU A 144 -3.08 -1.36 9.75
N ASP A 145 -2.03 -0.73 10.27
CA ASP A 145 -1.86 0.72 10.24
C ASP A 145 -1.71 1.25 8.80
N GLN A 146 -0.98 0.52 7.95
CA GLN A 146 -0.80 0.86 6.55
C GLN A 146 -2.06 0.59 5.72
N ARG A 147 -2.78 -0.48 6.03
CA ARG A 147 -3.89 -0.98 5.20
C ARG A 147 -5.28 -0.51 5.64
N LEU A 148 -5.48 -0.04 6.87
CA LEU A 148 -6.78 0.44 7.32
C LEU A 148 -6.93 1.95 7.16
N GLN A 149 -8.11 2.38 6.71
CA GLN A 149 -8.50 3.79 6.74
C GLN A 149 -8.79 4.21 8.17
N ARG A 150 -7.77 4.52 8.98
CA ARG A 150 -8.03 5.18 10.26
C ARG A 150 -8.66 6.55 9.97
N GLY A 151 -9.79 6.85 10.60
CA GLY A 151 -10.56 8.09 10.41
C GLY A 151 -9.86 9.39 10.85
N GLY A 152 -8.53 9.45 10.79
CA GLY A 152 -7.73 10.61 11.14
C GLY A 152 -6.31 10.20 11.51
N SER A 153 -5.41 10.10 10.52
CA SER A 153 -3.95 10.24 10.70
C SER A 153 -3.19 10.33 9.36
N ASP A 154 -3.77 11.00 8.36
CA ASP A 154 -2.97 11.80 7.41
C ASP A 154 -3.20 13.25 7.80
N LYS A 155 -2.53 13.69 8.86
CA LYS A 155 -2.28 15.10 9.14
C LYS A 155 -0.83 15.24 9.57
N ASP A 156 -0.10 16.00 8.77
CA ASP A 156 1.05 16.82 9.15
C ASP A 156 2.00 16.22 10.19
N LYS A 157 3.09 15.63 9.71
CA LYS A 157 4.40 15.83 10.36
C LYS A 157 5.17 16.91 9.61
N ASP A 158 4.57 18.09 9.51
CA ASP A 158 5.34 19.34 9.37
C ASP A 158 5.98 19.67 10.73
N LYS A 159 7.28 19.36 10.81
CA LYS A 159 8.32 20.23 11.39
C LYS A 159 7.92 21.09 12.59
N SER A 160 8.06 20.54 13.79
CA SER A 160 8.37 21.35 14.98
C SER A 160 9.36 20.61 15.87
N SER A 161 10.64 20.97 15.72
CA SER A 161 11.61 21.13 16.82
C SER A 161 13.03 21.19 16.25
N LYS A 162 13.56 22.41 16.10
CA LYS A 162 14.97 22.68 16.43
C LYS A 162 15.17 24.16 16.77
N ASP A 163 14.66 24.55 17.92
CA ASP A 163 15.31 25.62 18.69
C ASP A 163 16.58 25.07 19.32
N LYS A 164 17.68 25.78 19.09
CA LYS A 164 18.90 25.98 19.92
C LYS A 164 20.16 25.97 19.05
N ALA A 165 20.71 27.16 18.81
CA ALA A 165 21.94 27.60 19.46
C ALA A 165 22.49 28.84 18.73
N GLY A 166 22.50 29.98 19.41
CA GLY A 166 23.04 31.22 18.86
C GLY A 166 23.20 32.33 19.88
N SER A 167 23.85 32.05 21.01
CA SER A 167 24.41 33.11 21.85
C SER A 167 25.76 32.66 22.41
N LYS A 168 26.84 33.14 21.79
CA LYS A 168 28.18 33.12 22.35
C LYS A 168 28.82 34.50 22.19
N LYS A 169 28.95 35.14 23.35
CA LYS A 169 30.17 35.80 23.86
C LYS A 169 30.72 36.99 23.08
N ASN A 170 30.37 38.16 23.62
CA ASN A 170 31.25 39.27 24.00
C ASN A 170 32.76 39.01 23.84
N VAL A 171 33.41 39.77 22.95
CA VAL A 171 34.83 40.17 22.98
C VAL A 171 34.92 41.52 22.25
N LYS A 172 35.00 42.63 22.99
CA LYS A 172 36.12 43.60 23.01
C LYS A 172 35.69 44.91 23.67
#